data_AF-A0A1I1FLD3-F1
#
_entry.id   AF-A0A1I1FLD3-F1
#
_cell.length_a   1.000
_cell.length_b   1.000
_cell.length_c   1.000
_cell.angle_alpha   90.00
_cell.angle_beta   90.00
_cell.angle_gamma   90.00
#
_symmetry.space_group_name_H-M   'P 1'
#
loop_
_entity.id
_entity.type
_entity.pdbx_description
1 polymer ?
#
loop_
_entity_poly.entity_id
_entity_poly.type
_entity_poly.pdbx_seq_one_letter_code
_entity_poly.pdbx_strand_id
1 'polypeptide(L)'
;MHKIHQNTSNLPQYGDGIRIGNVPDHKSKPKRTGTGQAWFPESWTRNGIKEAGEYVANLQENINVKDGNMIFGEYKGVRAGVIKTNDKIGTVFPDGTKQP
;
A
#
# COMPACT_ATOMS: atom_id res chain seq x y z
N MET A 1 -19.78 1.59 -1.83
CA MET A 1 -19.42 0.26 -1.27
C MET A 1 -18.15 -0.22 -1.97
N HIS A 2 -16.98 -0.06 -1.37
CA HIS A 2 -15.71 -0.44 -2.01
C HIS A 2 -15.49 -1.95 -1.86
N LYS A 3 -15.60 -2.66 -2.98
CA LYS A 3 -15.35 -4.12 -3.09
C LYS A 3 -13.86 -4.38 -2.96
N ILE A 4 -13.47 -5.06 -1.89
CA ILE A 4 -12.14 -5.63 -1.69
C ILE A 4 -12.07 -6.88 -2.58
N HIS A 5 -11.34 -6.82 -3.71
CA HIS A 5 -11.10 -7.99 -4.55
C HIS A 5 -9.94 -8.81 -3.98
N GLN A 6 -10.18 -10.07 -3.62
CA GLN A 6 -9.23 -10.97 -2.97
C GLN A 6 -8.62 -12.05 -3.89
N ASN A 7 -8.55 -11.84 -5.21
CA ASN A 7 -7.89 -12.82 -6.09
C ASN A 7 -6.48 -12.35 -6.47
N THR A 8 -5.46 -12.91 -5.82
CA THR A 8 -4.04 -12.73 -6.18
C THR A 8 -3.40 -14.06 -6.55
N SER A 9 -2.72 -14.10 -7.70
CA SER A 9 -1.87 -15.22 -8.15
C SER A 9 -0.64 -15.36 -7.23
N ASN A 10 -0.31 -16.58 -6.80
CA ASN A 10 0.86 -16.87 -5.94
C ASN A 10 2.18 -16.47 -6.62
N LEU A 11 2.80 -15.38 -6.16
CA LEU A 11 4.12 -14.87 -6.58
C LEU A 11 4.96 -14.53 -5.33
N PRO A 12 6.29 -14.33 -5.47
CA PRO A 12 7.23 -14.35 -4.34
C PRO A 12 6.86 -13.32 -3.26
N GLN A 13 6.81 -13.77 -2.01
CA GLN A 13 6.78 -12.89 -0.86
C GLN A 13 8.18 -12.24 -0.75
N TYR A 14 8.25 -10.91 -0.67
CA TYR A 14 9.41 -10.30 -0.01
C TYR A 14 9.44 -10.80 1.45
N GLY A 15 10.63 -10.90 2.05
CA GLY A 15 10.86 -11.54 3.36
C GLY A 15 9.92 -11.11 4.49
N ASP A 16 9.27 -9.95 4.35
CA ASP A 16 8.35 -9.36 5.33
C ASP A 16 6.85 -9.55 5.00
N GLY A 17 6.51 -10.38 4.01
CA GLY A 17 5.15 -10.84 3.74
C GLY A 17 4.32 -9.97 2.78
N ILE A 18 4.92 -8.95 2.15
CA ILE A 18 4.29 -8.20 1.05
C ILE A 18 4.00 -9.18 -0.10
N ARG A 19 2.73 -9.28 -0.48
CA ARG A 19 2.33 -10.08 -1.64
C ARG A 19 2.39 -9.19 -2.86
N ILE A 20 3.16 -9.59 -3.86
CA ILE A 20 3.22 -8.93 -5.15
C ILE A 20 2.40 -9.75 -6.13
N GLY A 21 1.62 -9.11 -6.98
CA GLY A 21 0.80 -9.83 -7.94
C GLY A 21 0.05 -8.92 -8.90
N ASN A 22 -0.84 -9.56 -9.62
CA ASN A 22 -1.72 -8.98 -10.62
C ASN A 22 -3.16 -9.31 -10.26
N VAL A 23 -4.11 -8.58 -10.85
CA VAL A 23 -5.53 -8.91 -10.79
C VAL A 23 -5.91 -9.40 -12.19
N PRO A 24 -5.90 -10.74 -12.45
CA PRO A 24 -6.02 -11.30 -13.79
C PRO A 24 -7.22 -10.78 -14.60
N ASP A 25 -8.32 -10.47 -13.93
CA ASP A 25 -9.57 -10.02 -14.55
C ASP A 25 -9.79 -8.48 -14.52
N HIS A 26 -8.77 -7.69 -14.15
CA HIS A 26 -8.92 -6.24 -14.02
C HIS A 26 -9.24 -5.55 -15.36
N LYS A 27 -10.15 -4.57 -15.41
CA LYS A 27 -10.55 -3.88 -16.67
C LYS A 27 -9.36 -3.32 -17.47
N SER A 28 -8.37 -2.74 -16.80
CA SER A 28 -7.12 -2.25 -17.41
C SER A 28 -6.12 -3.39 -17.63
N LYS A 29 -5.73 -3.62 -18.89
CA LYS A 29 -4.76 -4.66 -19.29
C LYS A 29 -3.42 -4.64 -18.52
N PRO A 30 -2.80 -3.47 -18.20
CA PRO A 30 -1.54 -3.45 -17.45
C PRO A 30 -1.63 -4.00 -16.03
N LYS A 31 -2.83 -4.07 -15.45
CA LYS A 31 -3.07 -4.58 -14.09
C LYS A 31 -3.38 -6.08 -14.07
N ARG A 32 -3.48 -6.71 -15.25
CA ARG A 32 -3.76 -8.15 -15.42
C ARG A 32 -2.53 -9.02 -15.40
N THR A 33 -1.33 -8.46 -15.51
CA THR A 33 -0.05 -9.19 -15.59
C THR A 33 1.04 -8.44 -14.80
N GLY A 34 2.10 -9.14 -14.40
CA GLY A 34 3.27 -8.55 -13.74
C GLY A 34 3.13 -8.33 -12.22
N THR A 35 4.04 -7.53 -11.68
CA THR A 35 4.22 -7.22 -10.25
C THR A 35 3.65 -5.86 -9.84
N GLY A 36 2.83 -5.24 -10.69
CA GLY A 36 2.41 -3.85 -10.56
C GLY A 36 1.40 -3.57 -9.44
N GLN A 37 1.03 -4.58 -8.66
CA GLN A 37 0.20 -4.42 -7.46
C GLN A 37 0.90 -5.11 -6.29
N ALA A 38 0.96 -4.39 -5.17
CA ALA A 38 1.39 -4.92 -3.90
C ALA A 38 0.22 -4.93 -2.93
N TRP A 39 0.18 -5.94 -2.09
CA TRP A 39 -0.74 -6.06 -0.96
C TRP A 39 0.06 -6.07 0.33
N PHE A 40 -0.49 -5.43 1.35
CA PHE A 40 0.04 -5.54 2.70
C PHE A 40 0.12 -7.01 3.11
N PRO A 41 0.99 -7.34 4.08
CA PRO A 41 1.07 -8.69 4.61
C PRO A 41 -0.31 -9.19 5.05
N GLU A 42 -0.59 -10.47 4.82
CA GLU A 42 -1.88 -11.06 5.17
C GLU A 42 -2.19 -10.97 6.67
N SER A 43 -1.14 -10.91 7.49
CA SER A 43 -1.23 -10.72 8.94
C SER A 43 -1.71 -9.31 9.34
N TRP A 44 -1.66 -8.33 8.44
CA TRP A 44 -2.07 -6.97 8.76
C TRP A 44 -3.60 -6.85 8.76
N THR A 45 -4.13 -6.49 9.92
CA THR A 45 -5.54 -6.16 10.06
C THR A 45 -5.82 -4.76 9.47
N ARG A 46 -7.11 -4.42 9.31
CA ARG A 46 -7.52 -3.05 8.95
C ARG A 46 -6.95 -2.01 9.93
N ASN A 47 -6.90 -2.33 11.22
CA ASN A 47 -6.31 -1.44 12.23
C ASN A 47 -4.80 -1.31 12.02
N GLY A 48 -4.09 -2.40 11.71
CA GLY A 48 -2.66 -2.34 11.39
C GLY A 48 -2.36 -1.44 10.18
N ILE A 49 -3.18 -1.50 9.13
CA ILE A 49 -3.05 -0.60 7.97
C ILE A 49 -3.35 0.86 8.36
N LYS A 50 -4.36 1.08 9.21
CA LYS A 50 -4.69 2.42 9.71
C LYS A 50 -3.53 3.00 10.53
N GLU A 51 -3.00 2.24 11.47
CA GLU A 51 -1.84 2.61 12.29
C GLU A 51 -0.62 2.93 11.42
N ALA A 52 -0.34 2.13 10.39
CA ALA A 52 0.74 2.39 9.44
C ALA A 52 0.54 3.73 8.72
N GLY A 53 -0.69 3.99 8.26
CA GLY A 53 -1.03 5.27 7.61
C GLY A 53 -0.85 6.46 8.54
N GLU A 54 -1.33 6.35 9.78
CA GLU A 54 -1.19 7.39 10.81
C GLU A 54 0.28 7.62 11.16
N TYR A 55 1.06 6.55 11.34
CA TYR A 55 2.50 6.64 11.58
C TYR A 55 3.20 7.39 10.45
N VAL A 56 3.02 6.95 9.20
CA VAL A 56 3.68 7.55 8.02
C VAL A 56 3.28 9.01 7.83
N ALA A 57 2.00 9.36 8.02
CA ALA A 57 1.51 10.73 7.86
C ALA A 57 2.08 11.71 8.92
N ASN A 58 2.44 11.19 10.10
CA ASN A 58 2.97 11.99 11.21
C ASN A 58 4.51 12.05 11.27
N LEU A 59 5.22 11.42 10.32
CA LEU A 59 6.67 11.58 10.21
C LEU A 59 7.04 13.05 9.91
N GLN A 60 8.13 13.53 10.51
CA GLN A 60 8.53 14.94 10.47
C GLN A 60 8.75 15.47 9.04
N GLU A 61 9.22 14.60 8.15
CA GLU A 61 9.39 14.86 6.71
C GLU A 61 8.07 14.92 5.93
N ASN A 62 6.99 14.34 6.48
CA ASN A 62 5.73 14.12 5.78
C ASN A 62 4.61 15.08 6.22
N ILE A 63 4.68 15.65 7.43
CA ILE A 63 3.60 16.49 8.00
C ILE A 63 3.20 17.66 7.08
N ASN A 64 4.17 18.32 6.43
CA ASN A 64 3.95 19.51 5.61
C ASN A 64 3.81 19.21 4.12
N VAL A 65 3.78 17.94 3.72
CA VAL A 65 3.62 17.58 2.32
C VAL A 65 2.18 17.87 1.88
N LYS A 66 2.04 18.50 0.71
CA LYS A 66 0.75 18.87 0.12
C LYS A 66 -0.12 17.65 -0.16
N ASP A 67 -1.43 17.85 -0.06
CA ASP A 67 -2.43 16.86 -0.48
C ASP A 67 -2.23 16.39 -1.93
N GLY A 68 -2.60 15.14 -2.20
CA GLY A 68 -2.41 14.50 -3.50
C GLY A 68 -1.00 13.97 -3.76
N ASN A 69 0.02 14.44 -3.04
CA ASN A 69 1.36 13.88 -3.14
C ASN A 69 1.48 12.57 -2.35
N MET A 70 2.24 11.63 -2.90
CA MET A 70 2.60 10.40 -2.20
C MET A 70 3.71 10.67 -1.20
N ILE A 71 3.45 10.38 0.07
CA ILE A 71 4.44 10.32 1.14
C ILE A 71 4.68 8.87 1.52
N PHE A 72 5.84 8.57 2.08
CA PHE A 72 6.23 7.21 2.40
C PHE A 72 6.91 7.13 3.76
N GLY A 73 6.86 5.93 4.35
CA GLY A 73 7.62 5.58 5.54
C GLY A 73 7.60 4.08 5.76
N GLU A 74 8.53 3.59 6.58
CA GLU A 74 8.64 2.18 6.92
C GLU A 74 7.94 1.91 8.25
N TYR A 75 7.03 0.93 8.26
CA TYR A 75 6.30 0.50 9.43
C TYR A 75 6.30 -1.03 9.52
N LYS A 76 6.84 -1.57 10.62
CA LYS A 76 6.94 -3.03 10.86
C LYS A 76 7.50 -3.81 9.67
N GLY A 77 8.60 -3.32 9.09
CA GLY A 77 9.28 -3.97 7.96
C GLY A 77 8.64 -3.74 6.59
N VAL A 78 7.57 -2.93 6.50
CA VAL A 78 6.90 -2.62 5.23
C VAL A 78 7.05 -1.14 4.93
N ARG A 79 7.53 -0.83 3.72
CA ARG A 79 7.44 0.54 3.17
C ARG A 79 6.01 0.80 2.71
N ALA A 80 5.32 1.68 3.42
CA ALA A 80 3.94 2.09 3.13
C ALA A 80 3.91 3.50 2.56
N GLY A 81 3.04 3.72 1.57
CA GLY A 81 2.70 5.01 0.99
C GLY A 81 1.36 5.52 1.51
N VAL A 82 1.26 6.84 1.66
CA VAL A 82 0.05 7.55 2.06
C VAL A 82 -0.22 8.71 1.09
N ILE A 83 -1.49 8.92 0.75
CA ILE A 83 -1.95 10.12 0.03
C ILE A 83 -2.99 10.82 0.91
N LYS A 84 -2.75 12.11 1.19
CA LYS A 84 -3.68 12.97 1.92
C LYS A 84 -4.68 13.64 0.97
N THR A 85 -5.89 13.91 1.47
CA THR A 85 -6.96 14.64 0.79
C THR A 85 -7.75 15.45 1.81
N ASN A 86 -7.79 16.77 1.64
CA ASN A 86 -8.31 17.73 2.62
C ASN A 86 -7.67 17.52 4.02
N ASP A 87 -6.34 17.44 4.04
CA ASP A 87 -5.51 17.22 5.24
C ASP A 87 -5.79 15.90 6.01
N LYS A 88 -6.53 14.98 5.40
CA LYS A 88 -6.87 13.67 5.99
C LYS A 88 -6.23 12.55 5.18
N ILE A 89 -5.91 11.44 5.84
CA ILE A 89 -5.45 10.22 5.18
C ILE A 89 -6.56 9.70 4.28
N GLY A 90 -6.37 9.79 2.96
CA GLY A 90 -7.32 9.29 1.96
C GLY A 90 -7.00 7.87 1.51
N THR A 91 -5.72 7.60 1.24
CA THR A 91 -5.25 6.28 0.77
C THR A 91 -4.02 5.86 1.55
N VAL A 92 -3.95 4.56 1.88
CA VAL A 92 -2.77 3.89 2.43
C VAL A 92 -2.51 2.65 1.57
N PHE A 93 -1.28 2.46 1.11
CA PHE A 93 -0.91 1.37 0.20
C PHE A 93 0.52 0.87 0.47
N PRO A 94 0.83 -0.40 0.23
CA PRO A 94 2.20 -0.88 0.26
C PRO A 94 2.94 -0.37 -0.98
N ASP A 95 4.22 0.02 -0.84
CA ASP A 95 5.01 0.37 -2.02
C ASP A 95 5.40 -0.88 -2.82
N GLY A 96 4.76 -1.09 -3.97
CA GLY A 96 5.09 -2.21 -4.87
C GLY A 96 6.36 -2.02 -5.70
N THR A 97 7.01 -0.86 -5.63
CA THR A 97 8.23 -0.53 -6.39
C THR A 97 9.50 -0.62 -5.56
N LYS A 98 9.40 -0.39 -4.24
CA LYS A 98 10.51 -0.48 -3.29
C LYS A 98 9.99 -0.97 -1.93
N GLN A 99 10.60 -2.03 -1.42
CA GLN A 99 10.52 -2.44 -0.02
C GLN A 99 11.92 -2.25 0.63
N PRO A 100 12.03 -2.29 1.97
CA PRO A 100 13.32 -2.23 2.66
C PRO A 100 14.32 -3.28 2.16
#